data_AF-A0A2K6F822-F1
#
_entry.id   AF-A0A2K6F822-F1
#
_cell.length_a   1.000
_cell.length_b   1.000
_cell.length_c   1.000
_cell.angle_alpha   90.00
_cell.angle_beta   90.00
_cell.angle_gamma   90.00
#
_symmetry.space_group_name_H-M   'P 1'
#
loop_
_entity.id
_entity.type
_entity.pdbx_description
1 polymer ?
#
loop_
_entity_poly.entity_id
_entity_poly.type
_entity_poly.pdbx_seq_one_letter_code
_entity_poly.pdbx_strand_id
1 'polypeptide(L)'
;MLMAELLPGPEPWNRVRIPKAGSRSAVTVKNGGAALDLCIAAVIKECHLLTLSLKSQTLDAEVDVLCAVLYSNHNRMGHHKPHLALKQVEQCLKRLKNMNLEDSIQDLSELFSSK
;
A
#
# COMPACT_ATOMS: atom_id res chain seq x y z
N MET A 1 -17.80 -5.54 39.85
CA MET A 1 -16.41 -5.29 39.45
C MET A 1 -16.08 -6.26 38.32
N LEU A 2 -16.29 -5.86 37.06
CA LEU A 2 -16.00 -6.69 35.89
C LEU A 2 -14.58 -6.38 35.43
N MET A 3 -13.69 -7.37 35.56
CA MET A 3 -12.34 -7.32 35.01
C MET A 3 -12.46 -7.33 33.48
N ALA A 4 -12.10 -6.23 32.85
CA ALA A 4 -11.86 -6.20 31.42
C ALA A 4 -10.70 -7.15 31.12
N GLU A 5 -10.99 -8.26 30.46
CA GLU A 5 -9.97 -9.10 29.85
C GLU A 5 -9.12 -8.20 28.95
N LEU A 6 -7.86 -8.00 29.35
CA LEU A 6 -6.86 -7.31 28.56
C LEU A 6 -6.64 -8.17 27.32
N LEU A 7 -7.34 -7.84 26.23
CA LEU A 7 -7.13 -8.47 24.92
C LEU A 7 -5.61 -8.54 24.67
N PRO A 8 -5.05 -9.73 24.38
CA PRO A 8 -3.63 -9.84 24.09
C PRO A 8 -3.33 -8.87 22.96
N GLY A 9 -2.46 -7.89 23.25
CA GLY A 9 -2.08 -6.88 22.27
C GLY A 9 -1.61 -7.55 20.99
N PRO A 10 -1.86 -6.96 19.80
CA PRO A 10 -1.45 -7.55 18.54
C PRO A 10 0.01 -7.97 18.63
N GLU A 11 0.26 -9.25 18.38
CA GLU A 11 1.58 -9.84 18.52
C GLU A 11 2.61 -9.04 17.72
N PRO A 12 3.91 -9.05 18.07
CA PRO A 12 4.91 -8.16 17.47
C PRO A 12 4.94 -8.17 15.94
N TRP A 13 4.60 -9.32 15.33
CA TRP A 13 4.50 -9.50 13.88
C TRP A 13 3.25 -8.83 13.29
N ASN A 14 2.17 -8.65 14.06
CA ASN A 14 0.93 -7.92 13.73
C ASN A 14 1.01 -6.39 13.91
N ARG A 15 2.21 -5.82 14.09
CA ARG A 15 2.40 -4.38 14.36
C ARG A 15 2.56 -3.51 13.12
N VAL A 16 2.51 -4.08 11.92
CA VAL A 16 2.61 -3.28 10.70
C VAL A 16 1.33 -2.43 10.59
N ARG A 17 1.40 -1.20 11.10
CA ARG A 17 0.40 -0.16 10.84
C ARG A 17 0.53 0.23 9.38
N ILE A 18 -0.13 -0.55 8.53
CA ILE A 18 -0.31 -0.21 7.13
C ILE A 18 -1.34 0.93 7.11
N PRO A 19 -1.00 2.11 6.57
CA PRO A 19 -1.91 3.25 6.51
C PRO A 19 -3.27 2.85 5.89
N LYS A 20 -4.38 3.41 6.40
CA LYS A 20 -5.69 3.25 5.76
C LYS A 20 -5.76 4.11 4.49
N ALA A 21 -6.70 3.77 3.60
CA ALA A 21 -6.94 4.42 2.31
C ALA A 21 -6.74 5.94 2.37
N GLY A 22 -5.96 6.47 1.44
CA GLY A 22 -5.55 7.88 1.41
C GLY A 22 -6.76 8.82 1.37
N SER A 23 -6.67 9.91 2.13
CA SER A 23 -7.61 11.03 2.02
C SER A 23 -7.20 11.92 0.85
N ARG A 24 -8.12 12.20 -0.08
CA ARG A 24 -7.89 13.15 -1.18
C ARG A 24 -8.52 14.51 -0.85
N SER A 25 -7.74 15.57 -0.97
CA SER A 25 -8.20 16.97 -0.87
C SER A 25 -7.49 17.80 -1.91
N ALA A 26 -8.21 18.71 -2.57
CA ALA A 26 -7.66 19.60 -3.58
C ALA A 26 -7.95 21.05 -3.18
N VAL A 27 -6.92 21.90 -3.27
CA VAL A 27 -7.02 23.34 -3.00
C VAL A 27 -6.40 24.09 -4.16
N THR A 28 -7.14 25.05 -4.72
CA THR A 28 -6.65 25.90 -5.80
C THR A 28 -5.67 26.94 -5.25
N VAL A 29 -4.40 26.86 -5.66
CA VAL A 29 -3.40 27.88 -5.34
C VAL A 29 -3.46 28.98 -6.41
N LYS A 30 -3.84 30.20 -6.03
CA LYS A 30 -3.76 31.37 -6.92
C LYS A 30 -2.31 31.85 -6.97
N ASN A 31 -1.81 32.14 -8.18
CA ASN A 31 -0.48 32.69 -8.44
C ASN A 31 0.68 31.72 -8.12
N GLY A 32 0.73 30.58 -8.82
CA GLY A 32 1.84 29.64 -8.73
C GLY A 32 3.12 30.24 -9.31
N GLY A 33 4.16 30.37 -8.48
CA GLY A 33 5.50 30.78 -8.95
C GLY A 33 6.33 29.59 -9.44
N ALA A 34 7.44 29.86 -10.12
CA ALA A 34 8.30 28.83 -10.73
C ALA A 34 8.80 27.74 -9.74
N ALA A 35 8.94 28.07 -8.46
CA ALA A 35 9.29 27.08 -7.42
C ALA A 35 8.18 26.04 -7.20
N LEU A 36 6.91 26.43 -7.30
CA LEU A 36 5.79 25.50 -7.19
C LEU A 36 5.74 24.55 -8.39
N ASP A 37 6.01 25.06 -9.60
CA ASP A 37 6.05 24.24 -10.81
C ASP A 37 7.18 23.20 -10.76
N LEU A 38 8.35 23.57 -10.22
CA LEU A 38 9.46 22.64 -9.96
C LEU A 38 9.07 21.55 -8.96
N CYS A 39 8.41 21.92 -7.86
CA CYS A 39 7.92 20.95 -6.87
C CYS A 39 6.86 20.00 -7.47
N ILE A 40 5.92 20.52 -8.26
CA ILE A 40 4.91 19.71 -8.95
C ILE A 40 5.58 18.72 -9.90
N ALA A 41 6.53 19.18 -10.71
CA ALA A 41 7.27 18.33 -11.64
C ALA A 41 8.05 17.21 -10.91
N ALA A 42 8.66 17.53 -9.77
CA ALA A 42 9.35 16.55 -8.93
C ALA A 42 8.37 15.50 -8.37
N VAL A 43 7.22 15.93 -7.85
CA VAL A 43 6.19 15.01 -7.32
C VAL A 43 5.66 14.10 -8.43
N ILE A 44 5.34 14.63 -9.62
CA ILE A 44 4.87 13.84 -10.76
C ILE A 44 5.91 12.81 -11.18
N LYS A 45 7.20 13.19 -11.22
CA LYS A 45 8.29 12.25 -11.52
C LYS A 45 8.33 11.08 -10.54
N GLU A 46 8.27 11.36 -9.23
CA GLU A 46 8.26 10.32 -8.21
C GLU A 46 6.99 9.45 -8.29
N CYS A 47 5.84 10.06 -8.57
CA CYS A 47 4.59 9.34 -8.81
C CYS A 47 4.71 8.35 -9.99
N HIS A 48 5.33 8.75 -11.10
CA HIS A 48 5.58 7.83 -12.22
C HIS A 48 6.47 6.65 -11.82
N LEU A 49 7.54 6.89 -11.06
CA LEU A 49 8.42 5.82 -10.57
C LEU A 49 7.66 4.86 -9.64
N LEU A 50 6.77 5.38 -8.80
CA LEU A 50 5.89 4.57 -7.96
C LEU A 50 4.91 3.73 -8.80
N THR A 51 4.30 4.31 -9.84
CA THR A 51 3.43 3.54 -10.77
C THR A 51 4.18 2.41 -11.45
N LEU A 52 5.43 2.63 -11.90
CA LEU A 52 6.26 1.57 -12.48
C LEU A 52 6.57 0.47 -11.46
N SER A 53 6.83 0.84 -10.21
CA SER A 53 7.11 -0.10 -9.12
C SER A 53 5.87 -0.94 -8.76
N LEU A 54 4.69 -0.32 -8.73
CA LEU A 54 3.41 -0.99 -8.48
C LEU A 54 3.04 -1.97 -9.61
N LYS A 55 3.38 -1.62 -10.86
CA LYS A 55 3.15 -2.44 -12.06
C LYS A 55 4.34 -3.36 -12.41
N SER A 56 5.24 -3.59 -11.46
CA SER A 56 6.41 -4.42 -11.70
C SER A 56 6.01 -5.89 -11.86
N GLN A 57 6.37 -6.49 -13.00
CA GLN A 57 6.14 -7.92 -13.24
C GLN A 57 6.81 -8.81 -12.18
N THR A 58 7.94 -8.36 -11.62
CA THR A 58 8.63 -9.06 -10.54
C THR A 58 7.76 -9.14 -9.28
N LEU A 59 7.07 -8.05 -8.94
CA LEU A 59 6.17 -8.02 -7.78
C LEU A 59 5.00 -8.99 -7.98
N ASP A 60 4.41 -9.03 -9.17
CA ASP A 60 3.33 -9.98 -9.47
C ASP A 60 3.80 -11.44 -9.38
N ALA A 61 4.97 -11.76 -9.94
CA ALA A 61 5.54 -13.10 -9.82
C ALA A 61 5.82 -13.50 -8.36
N GLU A 62 6.32 -12.58 -7.53
CA GLU A 62 6.53 -12.81 -6.10
C GLU A 62 5.21 -13.03 -5.35
N VAL A 63 4.16 -12.27 -5.68
CA VAL A 63 2.82 -12.44 -5.10
C VAL A 63 2.25 -13.81 -5.46
N ASP A 64 2.40 -14.25 -6.71
CA ASP A 64 1.93 -15.57 -7.17
C ASP A 64 2.64 -16.71 -6.45
N VAL A 65 3.98 -16.62 -6.32
CA VAL A 65 4.78 -17.59 -5.56
C VAL A 65 4.34 -17.62 -4.09
N LEU A 66 4.14 -16.45 -3.47
CA LEU A 66 3.65 -16.34 -2.10
C LEU A 66 2.29 -17.03 -1.94
N CYS A 67 1.36 -16.81 -2.87
CA CYS A 67 0.05 -17.44 -2.87
C CYS A 67 0.16 -18.96 -3.01
N ALA A 68 1.00 -19.46 -3.93
CA ALA A 68 1.24 -20.89 -4.12
C ALA A 68 1.85 -21.55 -2.88
N VAL A 69 2.81 -20.90 -2.23
CA VAL A 69 3.44 -21.37 -0.98
C VAL A 69 2.43 -21.40 0.17
N LEU A 70 1.63 -20.34 0.34
CA LEU A 70 0.59 -20.30 1.35
C LEU A 70 -0.44 -21.39 1.14
N TYR A 71 -0.93 -21.55 -0.09
CA TYR A 71 -1.95 -22.54 -0.43
C TYR A 71 -1.45 -23.98 -0.19
N SER A 72 -0.29 -24.32 -0.75
CA SER A 72 0.28 -25.67 -0.67
C SER A 72 0.59 -26.11 0.76
N ASN A 73 0.88 -25.16 1.65
CA ASN A 73 1.25 -25.42 3.04
C ASN A 73 0.14 -25.17 4.04
N HIS A 74 -1.05 -24.74 3.61
CA HIS A 74 -2.14 -24.36 4.51
C HIS A 74 -2.51 -25.45 5.51
N ASN A 75 -2.69 -26.69 5.03
CA ASN A 75 -3.10 -27.82 5.87
C ASN A 75 -1.99 -28.30 6.83
N ARG A 76 -0.72 -28.10 6.46
CA ARG A 76 0.44 -28.58 7.23
C ARG A 76 0.97 -27.54 8.21
N MET A 77 0.88 -26.27 7.84
CA MET A 77 1.54 -25.16 8.54
C MET A 77 0.58 -24.02 8.91
N GLY A 78 -0.74 -24.18 8.73
CA GLY A 78 -1.74 -23.12 8.93
C GLY A 78 -1.67 -22.36 10.26
N HIS A 79 -1.26 -23.04 11.33
CA HIS A 79 -1.13 -22.48 12.68
C HIS A 79 0.32 -22.11 13.05
N HIS A 80 1.28 -22.39 12.17
CA HIS A 80 2.70 -22.15 12.46
C HIS A 80 3.08 -20.69 12.20
N LYS A 81 3.92 -20.14 13.07
CA LYS A 81 4.37 -18.74 13.02
C LYS A 81 4.90 -18.31 11.65
N PRO A 82 5.73 -19.09 10.92
CA PRO A 82 6.22 -18.69 9.61
C PRO A 82 5.10 -18.55 8.56
N HIS A 83 4.11 -19.44 8.59
CA HIS A 83 2.97 -19.38 7.67
C HIS A 83 2.09 -18.17 7.96
N LEU A 84 1.84 -17.87 9.25
CA LEU A 84 1.08 -16.69 9.65
C LEU A 84 1.80 -15.38 9.27
N ALA A 85 3.12 -15.32 9.38
CA ALA A 85 3.91 -14.18 8.91
C ALA A 85 3.78 -13.98 7.39
N LEU A 86 3.87 -15.06 6.60
CA LEU A 86 3.64 -14.99 5.15
C LEU A 86 2.22 -14.55 4.80
N LYS A 87 1.21 -15.01 5.57
CA LYS A 87 -0.18 -14.59 5.38
C LYS A 87 -0.38 -13.10 5.65
N GLN A 88 0.39 -12.50 6.57
CA GLN A 88 0.36 -11.05 6.75
C GLN A 88 0.96 -10.30 5.58
N VAL A 89 2.04 -10.81 4.99
CA VAL A 89 2.61 -10.23 3.77
C VAL A 89 1.56 -10.23 2.66
N GLU A 90 0.83 -11.35 2.49
CA GLU A 90 -0.28 -11.44 1.53
C GLU A 90 -1.38 -10.41 1.82
N GLN A 91 -1.76 -10.24 3.09
CA GLN A 91 -2.73 -9.21 3.49
C GLN A 91 -2.23 -7.78 3.26
N CYS A 92 -0.93 -7.53 3.47
CA CYS A 92 -0.29 -6.26 3.20
C CYS A 92 -0.40 -5.91 1.71
N LEU A 93 -0.07 -6.87 0.85
CA LEU A 93 -0.16 -6.73 -0.61
C LEU A 93 -1.61 -6.50 -1.07
N LYS A 94 -2.58 -7.24 -0.52
CA LYS A 94 -4.01 -7.01 -0.79
C LYS A 94 -4.44 -5.59 -0.39
N ARG A 95 -3.98 -5.10 0.76
CA ARG A 95 -4.28 -3.73 1.20
C ARG A 95 -3.62 -2.68 0.31
N LEU A 96 -2.38 -2.90 -0.10
CA LEU A 96 -1.67 -2.01 -1.03
C LEU A 96 -2.44 -1.88 -2.34
N LYS A 97 -2.90 -3.00 -2.92
CA LYS A 97 -3.74 -2.99 -4.14
C LYS A 97 -5.06 -2.26 -3.88
N ASN A 98 -5.70 -2.48 -2.74
CA ASN A 98 -6.96 -1.79 -2.36
C ASN A 98 -6.80 -0.29 -2.02
N MET A 99 -5.58 0.23 -1.88
CA MET A 99 -5.39 1.68 -1.68
C MET A 99 -5.65 2.48 -2.96
N ASN A 100 -5.79 1.83 -4.12
CA ASN A 100 -6.01 2.45 -5.42
C ASN A 100 -5.03 3.61 -5.68
N LEU A 101 -3.75 3.37 -5.32
CA LEU A 101 -2.68 4.35 -5.51
C LEU A 101 -2.46 4.66 -6.99
N GLU A 102 -2.65 3.68 -7.86
CA GLU A 102 -2.57 3.87 -9.31
C GLU A 102 -3.59 4.88 -9.81
N ASP A 103 -4.87 4.71 -9.43
CA ASP A 103 -5.94 5.65 -9.79
C ASP A 103 -5.68 7.04 -9.19
N SER A 104 -5.22 7.09 -7.93
CA SER A 104 -4.92 8.36 -7.25
C SER A 104 -3.76 9.11 -7.91
N ILE A 105 -2.75 8.40 -8.41
CA ILE A 105 -1.63 8.98 -9.17
C ILE A 105 -2.10 9.46 -10.54
N GLN A 106 -2.96 8.69 -11.21
CA GLN A 106 -3.55 9.07 -12.50
C GLN A 106 -4.38 10.36 -12.36
N ASP A 107 -5.26 10.43 -11.36
CA ASP A 107 -6.05 11.63 -11.05
C ASP A 107 -5.14 12.85 -10.79
N LEU A 108 -4.04 12.65 -10.06
CA LEU A 108 -3.06 13.69 -9.76
C LEU A 108 -2.36 14.18 -11.03
N SER A 109 -2.00 13.27 -11.94
CA SER A 109 -1.42 13.60 -13.24
C SER A 109 -2.38 14.40 -14.11
N GLU A 110 -3.67 14.05 -14.12
CA GLU A 110 -4.72 14.76 -14.86
C GLU A 110 -4.96 16.17 -14.31
N LEU A 111 -4.99 16.32 -12.98
CA LEU A 111 -5.12 17.63 -12.32
C LEU A 111 -3.99 18.59 -12.68
N PHE A 112 -2.76 18.09 -12.85
CA PHE A 112 -1.61 18.91 -13.24
C PHE A 112 -1.47 19.10 -14.76
N SER A 113 -2.09 18.23 -15.57
CA SER A 113 -2.10 18.34 -17.03
C SER A 113 -3.25 19.22 -17.55
N SER A 114 -4.30 19.43 -16.75
CA SER A 114 -5.49 20.23 -17.10
C SER A 114 -5.25 21.76 -17.07
N LYS A 115 -4.03 22.22 -17.32
CA LYS A 115 -3.64 23.64 -17.22
C LYS A 115 -3.33 24.24 -18.59
#